data_AF-A0A5Y6ENH6-F1
#
_entry.id   AF-A0A5Y6ENH6-F1
#
_cell.length_a   1.000
_cell.length_b   1.000
_cell.length_c   1.000
_cell.angle_alpha   90.00
_cell.angle_beta   90.00
_cell.angle_gamma   90.00
#
_symmetry.space_group_name_H-M   'P 1'
#
loop_
_entity.id
_entity.type
_entity.pdbx_description
1 polymer ?
#
loop_
_entity_poly.entity_id
_entity_poly.type
_entity_poly.pdbx_seq_one_letter_code
_entity_poly.pdbx_strand_id
1 'polypeptide(L)'
;MKVKLNNVRLAFPALFEAKTVNGEGDPRFSAVFILPPDHPGVKALDEAIEAVAKAKWGDKAELTLKTLRAKLNVCLHNGDEKPEYDGFPGNMFVSAANKARPTVIDRDRTALVAADGRPYAGCYVNAVIDLWAQDNNFGKRVNASLSGVQFLRDGDAFTGGQPASADEFDDISEGADADSLL
;
A
#
# COMPACT_ATOMS: atom_id res chain seq x y z
N MET A 1 3.26 -16.43 -3.94
CA MET A 1 1.97 -16.79 -3.35
C MET A 1 1.04 -15.59 -3.41
N LYS A 2 0.01 -15.64 -4.26
CA LYS A 2 -0.89 -14.50 -4.47
C LYS A 2 -1.91 -14.40 -3.34
N VAL A 3 -2.04 -13.22 -2.73
CA VAL A 3 -3.00 -12.91 -1.67
C VAL A 3 -3.84 -11.72 -2.12
N LYS A 4 -5.16 -11.82 -1.94
CA LYS A 4 -6.09 -10.70 -2.15
C LYS A 4 -6.51 -10.16 -0.79
N LEU A 5 -6.26 -8.87 -0.57
CA LEU A 5 -6.69 -8.14 0.62
C LEU A 5 -7.88 -7.26 0.23
N ASN A 6 -9.02 -7.42 0.89
CA ASN A 6 -10.20 -6.61 0.62
C ASN A 6 -10.37 -5.55 1.71
N ASN A 7 -10.87 -4.36 1.36
CA ASN A 7 -11.19 -3.29 2.32
C ASN A 7 -10.06 -2.95 3.30
N VAL A 8 -8.86 -2.70 2.77
CA VAL A 8 -7.68 -2.31 3.55
C VAL A 8 -7.36 -0.84 3.35
N ARG A 9 -6.80 -0.19 4.38
CA ARG A 9 -6.48 1.24 4.33
C ARG A 9 -5.13 1.46 3.65
N LEU A 10 -5.09 2.36 2.67
CA LEU A 10 -3.92 2.59 1.82
C LEU A 10 -2.98 3.64 2.45
N ALA A 11 -1.70 3.32 2.57
CA ALA A 11 -0.66 4.23 3.00
C ALA A 11 0.52 4.25 2.01
N PHE A 12 1.20 5.40 1.94
CA PHE A 12 2.38 5.63 1.10
C PHE A 12 2.27 5.13 -0.35
N PRO A 13 1.20 5.47 -1.11
CA PRO A 13 1.04 4.99 -2.47
C PRO A 13 2.05 5.63 -3.43
N ALA A 14 2.82 4.78 -4.10
CA ALA A 14 3.62 5.09 -5.28
C ALA A 14 3.14 4.20 -6.45
N LEU A 15 1.89 4.42 -6.87
CA LEU A 15 1.18 3.53 -7.80
C LEU A 15 1.33 3.92 -9.28
N PHE A 16 1.44 5.22 -9.54
CA PHE A 16 1.49 5.78 -10.89
C PHE A 16 2.91 6.14 -11.33
N GLU A 17 3.78 6.46 -10.37
CA GLU A 17 5.19 6.77 -10.56
C GLU A 17 6.02 5.96 -9.56
N ALA A 18 7.06 5.29 -10.06
CA ALA A 18 7.98 4.52 -9.24
C ALA A 18 8.89 5.45 -8.44
N LYS A 19 9.08 5.17 -7.16
CA LYS A 19 9.92 5.97 -6.26
C LYS A 19 11.01 5.13 -5.63
N THR A 20 12.13 5.75 -5.30
CA THR A 20 13.15 5.12 -4.45
C THR A 20 12.73 5.24 -2.99
N VAL A 21 13.16 4.27 -2.17
CA VAL A 21 12.97 4.37 -0.72
C VAL A 21 14.19 5.12 -0.17
N ASN A 22 13.97 6.28 0.46
CA ASN A 22 15.02 7.13 1.03
C ASN A 22 16.11 7.57 0.04
N GLY A 23 15.82 7.64 -1.27
CA GLY A 23 16.81 8.02 -2.29
C GLY A 23 17.74 6.89 -2.72
N GLU A 24 17.60 5.68 -2.16
CA GLU A 24 18.49 4.55 -2.45
C GLU A 24 17.80 3.46 -3.29
N GLY A 25 18.61 2.80 -4.13
CA GLY A 25 18.20 1.65 -4.95
C GLY A 25 17.40 2.01 -6.20
N ASP A 26 16.91 0.97 -6.88
CA ASP A 26 16.09 1.13 -8.08
C ASP A 26 14.69 1.65 -7.72
N PRO A 27 14.13 2.62 -8.46
CA PRO A 27 12.75 3.07 -8.29
C PRO A 27 11.76 1.91 -8.40
N ARG A 28 10.78 1.87 -7.49
CA ARG A 28 9.73 0.85 -7.48
C ARG A 28 8.37 1.47 -7.27
N PHE A 29 7.37 0.83 -7.84
CA PHE A 29 5.99 1.04 -7.42
C PHE A 29 5.78 0.38 -6.08
N SER A 30 5.09 1.04 -5.16
CA SER A 30 4.90 0.54 -3.81
C SER A 30 3.60 1.04 -3.18
N ALA A 31 3.15 0.31 -2.17
CA ALA A 31 2.06 0.70 -1.30
C ALA A 31 2.18 -0.05 0.02
N VAL A 32 1.64 0.55 1.08
CA VAL A 32 1.44 -0.09 2.37
C VAL A 32 -0.06 -0.27 2.58
N PHE A 33 -0.45 -1.45 3.07
CA PHE A 33 -1.84 -1.79 3.35
C PHE A 33 -2.00 -2.03 4.85
N ILE A 34 -2.83 -1.22 5.48
CA ILE A 34 -3.13 -1.26 6.92
C ILE A 34 -4.42 -2.04 7.15
N LEU A 35 -4.40 -2.90 8.16
CA LEU A 35 -5.43 -3.87 8.49
C LEU A 35 -5.61 -3.91 10.01
N PRO A 36 -6.85 -3.92 10.52
CA PRO A 36 -7.10 -4.31 11.91
C PRO A 36 -6.52 -5.69 12.25
N PRO A 37 -6.08 -5.96 13.49
CA PRO A 37 -5.51 -7.26 13.86
C PRO A 37 -6.46 -8.44 13.68
N ASP A 38 -7.77 -8.21 13.76
CA ASP A 38 -8.84 -9.19 13.56
C ASP A 38 -9.27 -9.33 12.09
N HIS A 39 -8.71 -8.53 11.19
CA HIS A 39 -9.03 -8.59 9.77
C HIS A 39 -8.60 -9.93 9.16
N PRO A 40 -9.46 -10.62 8.36
CA PRO A 40 -9.14 -11.94 7.80
C PRO A 40 -7.90 -11.94 6.90
N GLY A 41 -7.54 -10.79 6.34
CA GLY A 41 -6.30 -10.59 5.59
C GLY A 41 -5.03 -10.82 6.42
N VAL A 42 -5.03 -10.54 7.73
CA VAL A 42 -3.87 -10.80 8.61
C VAL A 42 -3.57 -12.30 8.64
N LYS A 43 -4.60 -13.11 8.92
CA LYS A 43 -4.48 -14.57 8.93
C LYS A 43 -4.04 -15.11 7.56
N ALA A 44 -4.64 -14.62 6.47
CA ALA A 44 -4.28 -15.03 5.11
C ALA A 44 -2.82 -14.69 4.76
N LEU A 45 -2.30 -13.56 5.26
CA LEU A 45 -0.90 -13.17 5.09
C LEU A 45 0.03 -14.09 5.88
N ASP A 46 -0.28 -14.36 7.15
CA ASP A 46 0.53 -15.25 7.99
C ASP A 46 0.59 -16.66 7.39
N GLU A 47 -0.54 -17.23 6.97
CA GLU A 47 -0.59 -18.53 6.29
C GLU A 47 0.22 -18.54 4.99
N ALA A 48 0.14 -17.46 4.20
CA ALA A 48 0.90 -17.33 2.96
C ALA A 48 2.42 -17.17 3.23
N ILE A 49 2.82 -16.46 4.29
CA ILE A 49 4.22 -16.34 4.74
C ILE A 49 4.75 -17.72 5.11
N GLU A 50 3.98 -18.51 5.88
CA GLU A 50 4.34 -19.87 6.27
C GLU A 50 4.47 -20.80 5.06
N ALA A 51 3.53 -20.75 4.13
CA ALA A 51 3.57 -21.55 2.91
C ALA A 51 4.78 -21.20 2.04
N VAL A 52 5.09 -19.91 1.86
CA VAL A 52 6.26 -19.44 1.11
C VAL A 52 7.56 -19.87 1.78
N ALA A 53 7.64 -19.76 3.10
CA ALA A 53 8.80 -20.19 3.87
C ALA A 53 9.00 -21.71 3.79
N LYS A 54 7.94 -22.49 3.93
CA LYS A 54 7.98 -23.95 3.81
C LYS A 54 8.42 -24.38 2.42
N ALA A 55 7.90 -23.74 1.38
CA ALA A 55 8.30 -24.01 0.01
C ALA A 55 9.79 -23.70 -0.26
N LYS A 56 10.34 -22.65 0.39
CA LYS A 56 11.73 -22.24 0.17
C LYS A 56 12.75 -22.97 1.06
N TRP A 57 12.43 -23.18 2.33
CA TRP A 57 13.38 -23.64 3.35
C TRP A 57 13.04 -25.01 3.95
N GLY A 58 11.95 -25.65 3.54
CA GLY A 58 11.57 -26.99 3.97
C GLY A 58 11.51 -27.13 5.49
N ASP A 59 12.21 -28.13 6.03
CA ASP A 59 12.25 -28.41 7.48
C ASP A 59 12.84 -27.27 8.32
N LYS A 60 13.60 -26.36 7.70
CA LYS A 60 14.18 -25.18 8.38
C LYS A 60 13.24 -23.98 8.40
N ALA A 61 12.05 -24.09 7.83
CA ALA A 61 11.13 -22.96 7.67
C ALA A 61 10.74 -22.30 9.00
N GLU A 62 10.38 -23.10 10.01
CA GLU A 62 9.96 -22.58 11.32
C GLU A 62 11.07 -21.77 12.02
N LEU A 63 12.28 -22.36 12.13
CA LEU A 63 13.44 -21.69 12.71
C LEU A 63 13.84 -20.44 11.92
N THR A 64 13.75 -20.51 10.59
CA THR A 64 14.05 -19.37 9.71
C THR A 64 13.02 -18.26 9.94
N LEU A 65 11.73 -18.57 9.92
CA LEU A 65 10.66 -17.60 10.13
C LEU A 65 10.74 -16.92 11.50
N LYS A 66 11.03 -17.67 12.56
CA LYS A 66 11.24 -17.09 13.89
C LYS A 66 12.32 -16.00 13.86
N THR A 67 13.43 -16.28 13.16
CA THR A 67 14.52 -15.31 12.96
C THR A 67 14.10 -14.14 12.08
N LEU A 68 13.36 -14.39 11.00
CA LEU A 68 12.91 -13.34 10.08
C LEU A 68 11.92 -12.39 10.75
N ARG A 69 10.94 -12.91 11.51
CA ARG A 69 9.99 -12.08 12.27
C ARG A 69 10.70 -11.23 13.32
N ALA A 70 11.63 -11.80 14.07
CA ALA A 70 12.42 -11.04 15.05
C ALA A 70 13.29 -9.93 14.43
N LYS A 71 13.70 -10.09 13.17
CA LYS A 71 14.49 -9.10 12.42
C LYS A 71 13.65 -8.19 11.51
N LEU A 72 12.31 -8.27 11.58
CA LEU A 72 11.40 -7.51 10.70
C LEU A 72 11.71 -7.75 9.21
N ASN A 73 12.11 -8.97 8.87
CA ASN A 73 12.42 -9.42 7.51
C ASN A 73 11.28 -10.23 6.89
N VAL A 74 10.06 -9.99 7.35
CA VAL A 74 8.81 -10.47 6.73
C VAL A 74 8.00 -9.25 6.31
N CYS A 75 7.10 -9.41 5.35
CA CYS A 75 6.32 -8.29 4.82
C CYS A 75 5.20 -7.77 5.74
N LEU A 76 4.80 -8.54 6.77
CA LEU A 76 3.74 -8.19 7.72
C LEU A 76 4.34 -7.72 9.05
N HIS A 77 3.92 -6.54 9.52
CA HIS A 77 4.50 -5.85 10.67
C HIS A 77 3.42 -5.32 11.62
N ASN A 78 3.82 -5.00 12.86
CA ASN A 78 2.98 -4.28 13.82
C ASN A 78 3.07 -2.77 13.55
N GLY A 79 1.93 -2.11 13.38
CA GLY A 79 1.84 -0.66 13.17
C GLY A 79 2.23 0.18 14.38
N ASP A 80 2.31 -0.38 15.59
CA ASP A 80 2.85 0.31 16.77
C ASP A 80 4.35 0.66 16.62
N GLU A 81 5.05 0.08 15.63
CA GLU A 81 6.42 0.47 15.24
C GLU A 81 6.47 1.83 14.49
N LYS A 82 5.31 2.38 14.15
CA LYS A 82 5.11 3.62 13.39
C LYS A 82 4.11 4.56 14.09
N PRO A 83 4.33 4.90 15.37
CA PRO A 83 3.37 5.66 16.17
C PRO A 83 3.10 7.07 15.64
N GLU A 84 3.99 7.60 14.81
CA GLU A 84 3.91 8.93 14.19
C GLU A 84 2.98 8.99 12.97
N TYR A 85 2.55 7.84 12.43
CA TYR A 85 1.75 7.79 11.21
C TYR A 85 0.30 7.40 11.52
N ASP A 86 -0.63 8.24 11.09
CA ASP A 86 -2.06 7.99 11.26
C ASP A 86 -2.48 6.64 10.68
N GLY A 87 -3.38 5.97 11.41
CA GLY A 87 -3.89 4.65 11.07
C GLY A 87 -2.95 3.49 11.40
N PHE A 88 -1.67 3.70 11.71
CA PHE A 88 -0.76 2.60 12.08
C PHE A 88 -0.95 2.09 13.52
N PRO A 89 -1.05 2.95 14.56
CA PRO A 89 -1.21 2.48 15.94
C PRO A 89 -2.37 1.51 16.11
N GLY A 90 -2.12 0.39 16.80
CA GLY A 90 -3.09 -0.68 17.06
C GLY A 90 -3.47 -1.53 15.85
N ASN A 91 -2.89 -1.31 14.67
CA ASN A 91 -3.16 -2.06 13.44
C ASN A 91 -1.93 -2.86 12.98
N MET A 92 -2.17 -3.80 12.07
CA MET A 92 -1.14 -4.49 11.33
C MET A 92 -0.94 -3.81 9.98
N PHE A 93 0.26 -3.93 9.39
CA PHE A 93 0.47 -3.46 8.02
C PHE A 93 1.35 -4.39 7.20
N VAL A 94 1.11 -4.40 5.89
CA VAL A 94 1.95 -5.10 4.92
C VAL A 94 2.50 -4.12 3.88
N SER A 95 3.81 -4.18 3.66
CA SER A 95 4.49 -3.39 2.62
C SER A 95 4.71 -4.23 1.37
N ALA A 96 4.29 -3.70 0.22
CA ALA A 96 4.46 -4.37 -1.07
C ALA A 96 5.11 -3.44 -2.10
N ALA A 97 6.06 -3.98 -2.88
CA ALA A 97 6.77 -3.22 -3.90
C ALA A 97 7.10 -4.04 -5.14
N ASN A 98 7.11 -3.41 -6.31
CA ASN A 98 7.42 -4.06 -7.58
C ASN A 98 8.09 -3.10 -8.56
N LYS A 99 8.92 -3.63 -9.46
CA LYS A 99 9.47 -2.85 -10.59
C LYS A 99 8.41 -2.65 -11.68
N ALA A 100 7.57 -3.67 -11.90
CA ALA A 100 6.46 -3.57 -12.83
C ALA A 100 5.35 -2.69 -12.24
N ARG A 101 4.77 -1.83 -13.08
CA ARG A 101 3.64 -0.98 -12.69
C ARG A 101 2.44 -1.86 -12.33
N PRO A 102 1.79 -1.63 -11.17
CA PRO A 102 0.60 -2.38 -10.80
C PRO A 102 -0.60 -1.98 -11.66
N THR A 103 -1.57 -2.87 -11.78
CA THR A 103 -2.91 -2.51 -12.27
C THR A 103 -3.57 -1.60 -11.24
N VAL A 104 -4.04 -0.42 -11.66
CA VAL A 104 -4.79 0.51 -10.80
C VAL A 104 -6.13 0.77 -11.45
N ILE A 105 -7.21 0.42 -10.74
CA ILE A 105 -8.57 0.44 -11.28
C ILE A 105 -9.57 1.00 -10.27
N ASP A 106 -10.71 1.48 -10.78
CA ASP A 106 -11.85 1.88 -9.98
C ASP A 106 -12.78 0.69 -9.65
N ARG A 107 -13.86 0.95 -8.91
CA ARG A 107 -14.88 0.01 -8.49
C ARG A 107 -15.50 -0.76 -9.67
N ASP A 108 -15.72 -0.07 -10.78
CA ASP A 108 -16.27 -0.61 -12.04
C ASP A 108 -15.20 -1.31 -12.93
N ARG A 109 -13.95 -1.35 -12.47
CA ARG A 109 -12.76 -1.87 -13.16
C ARG A 109 -12.23 -0.99 -14.29
N THR A 110 -12.69 0.25 -14.40
CA THR A 110 -12.09 1.26 -15.27
C THR A 110 -10.65 1.52 -14.81
N ALA A 111 -9.72 1.63 -15.76
CA ALA A 111 -8.32 1.94 -15.45
C ALA A 111 -8.21 3.38 -14.94
N LEU A 112 -7.46 3.57 -13.85
CA LEU A 112 -7.20 4.88 -13.27
C LEU A 112 -5.80 5.40 -13.66
N VAL A 113 -5.69 6.71 -13.73
CA VAL A 113 -4.46 7.48 -13.88
C VAL A 113 -4.29 8.44 -12.70
N ALA A 114 -3.10 9.01 -12.55
CA ALA A 114 -2.80 9.92 -11.43
C ALA A 114 -3.76 11.14 -11.37
N ALA A 115 -4.22 11.62 -12.51
CA ALA A 115 -5.12 12.77 -12.61
C ALA A 115 -6.54 12.50 -12.07
N ASP A 116 -6.93 11.22 -11.88
CA ASP A 116 -8.25 10.88 -11.35
C ASP A 116 -8.38 11.12 -9.84
N GLY A 117 -7.27 11.50 -9.16
CA GLY A 117 -7.25 11.80 -7.72
C GLY A 117 -7.41 10.57 -6.81
N ARG A 118 -7.61 9.37 -7.36
CA ARG A 118 -7.76 8.12 -6.60
C ARG A 118 -6.99 6.95 -7.24
N PRO A 119 -6.57 5.96 -6.43
CA PRO A 119 -6.63 5.92 -4.97
C PRO A 119 -5.56 6.82 -4.32
N TYR A 120 -5.88 7.40 -3.16
CA TYR A 120 -5.03 8.32 -2.40
C TYR A 120 -4.69 7.76 -1.00
N ALA A 121 -3.66 8.32 -0.35
CA ALA A 121 -3.25 7.88 0.99
C ALA A 121 -4.38 8.16 2.00
N GLY A 122 -4.86 7.11 2.68
CA GLY A 122 -5.96 7.18 3.65
C GLY A 122 -7.28 6.56 3.15
N CYS A 123 -7.44 6.40 1.83
CA CYS A 123 -8.62 5.75 1.26
C CYS A 123 -8.59 4.22 1.50
N TYR A 124 -9.70 3.54 1.17
CA TYR A 124 -9.81 2.09 1.25
C TYR A 124 -9.74 1.45 -0.12
N VAL A 125 -9.04 0.33 -0.22
CA VAL A 125 -8.79 -0.39 -1.47
C VAL A 125 -8.96 -1.90 -1.31
N ASN A 126 -9.11 -2.60 -2.43
CA ASN A 126 -8.78 -4.01 -2.53
C ASN A 126 -7.39 -4.13 -3.19
N ALA A 127 -6.51 -4.93 -2.62
CA ALA A 127 -5.15 -5.12 -3.10
C ALA A 127 -4.90 -6.57 -3.51
N VAL A 128 -4.10 -6.75 -4.55
CA VAL A 128 -3.52 -8.04 -4.94
C VAL A 128 -2.02 -7.93 -4.81
N ILE A 129 -1.45 -8.81 -3.99
CA ILE A 129 -0.01 -8.89 -3.75
C ILE A 129 0.47 -10.33 -3.94
N ASP A 130 1.76 -10.50 -4.21
CA ASP A 130 2.39 -11.82 -4.39
C ASP A 130 3.57 -11.98 -3.42
N LEU A 131 3.43 -12.88 -2.46
CA LEU A 131 4.45 -13.16 -1.44
C LEU A 131 5.51 -14.11 -1.98
N TRP A 132 6.79 -13.80 -1.73
CA TRP A 132 7.91 -14.61 -2.18
C TRP A 132 9.06 -14.58 -1.18
N ALA A 133 9.82 -15.68 -1.14
CA ALA A 133 10.98 -15.81 -0.28
C ALA A 133 12.24 -15.33 -1.01
N GLN A 134 12.91 -14.35 -0.41
CA GLN A 134 14.25 -13.95 -0.78
C GLN A 134 15.25 -14.82 -0.02
N ASP A 135 16.23 -15.37 -0.73
CA ASP A 135 17.40 -16.02 -0.17
C ASP A 135 18.56 -15.83 -1.15
N ASN A 136 19.30 -14.74 -0.99
CA ASN A 136 20.39 -14.33 -1.86
C ASN A 136 21.46 -13.58 -1.06
N ASN A 137 22.44 -12.97 -1.75
CA ASN A 137 23.55 -12.24 -1.12
C ASN A 137 23.10 -11.04 -0.24
N PHE A 138 21.86 -10.57 -0.39
CA PHE A 138 21.27 -9.50 0.42
C PHE A 138 20.49 -10.03 1.62
N GLY A 139 20.61 -11.33 1.92
CA GLY A 139 20.00 -11.99 3.05
C GLY A 139 18.64 -12.64 2.74
N LYS A 140 18.05 -13.17 3.82
CA LYS A 140 16.78 -13.90 3.78
C LYS A 140 15.62 -13.00 4.19
N ARG A 141 14.53 -13.03 3.42
CA ARG A 141 13.28 -12.29 3.72
C ARG A 141 12.06 -13.02 3.16
N VAL A 142 10.88 -12.69 3.65
CA VAL A 142 9.62 -12.94 2.94
C VAL A 142 9.02 -11.60 2.54
N ASN A 143 9.07 -11.29 1.25
CA ASN A 143 8.65 -10.00 0.71
C ASN A 143 7.28 -10.12 0.04
N ALA A 144 6.62 -8.99 -0.21
CA ALA A 144 5.42 -8.91 -1.03
C ALA A 144 5.67 -8.06 -2.28
N SER A 145 5.30 -8.60 -3.44
CA SER A 145 5.28 -7.86 -4.70
C SER A 145 3.90 -7.27 -4.94
N LEU A 146 3.86 -5.97 -5.25
CA LEU A 146 2.63 -5.29 -5.60
C LEU A 146 2.18 -5.70 -7.00
N SER A 147 0.94 -6.20 -7.14
CA SER A 147 0.38 -6.63 -8.42
C SER A 147 -0.77 -5.73 -8.88
N GLY A 148 -1.66 -5.32 -7.99
CA GLY A 148 -2.78 -4.47 -8.37
C GLY A 148 -3.52 -3.85 -7.18
N VAL A 149 -4.16 -2.72 -7.43
CA VAL A 149 -4.94 -1.95 -6.47
C VAL A 149 -6.26 -1.55 -7.12
N GLN A 150 -7.37 -1.80 -6.43
CA GLN A 150 -8.69 -1.36 -6.81
C GLN A 150 -9.21 -0.39 -5.77
N PHE A 151 -9.59 0.83 -6.18
CA PHE A 151 -10.27 1.76 -5.30
C PHE A 151 -11.61 1.17 -4.83
N LEU A 152 -11.88 1.26 -3.52
CA LEU A 152 -13.11 0.75 -2.93
C LEU A 152 -14.02 1.88 -2.44
N ARG A 153 -13.48 2.77 -1.61
CA ARG A 153 -14.22 3.91 -1.04
C ARG A 153 -13.27 4.93 -0.42
N ASP A 154 -13.81 6.11 -0.19
CA ASP A 154 -13.14 7.17 0.52
C ASP A 154 -12.88 6.86 2.00
N GLY A 155 -11.92 7.58 2.55
CA GLY A 155 -11.53 7.60 3.96
C GLY A 155 -10.73 8.86 4.24
N ASP A 156 -10.49 9.17 5.50
CA ASP A 156 -9.73 10.38 5.85
C ASP A 156 -8.33 10.30 5.26
N ALA A 157 -7.95 11.31 4.49
CA ALA A 157 -6.66 11.37 3.83
C ALA A 157 -5.53 11.51 4.87
N PHE A 158 -4.45 10.73 4.71
CA PHE A 158 -3.30 10.78 5.63
C PHE A 158 -2.39 11.98 5.41
N THR A 159 -2.51 12.65 4.27
CA THR A 159 -1.85 13.93 4.01
C THR A 159 -2.94 14.93 3.69
N GLY A 160 -3.09 15.97 4.52
CA GLY A 160 -4.06 17.03 4.31
C GLY A 160 -3.84 17.70 2.95
N GLY A 161 -4.85 17.65 2.10
CA GLY A 161 -4.82 18.21 0.74
C GLY A 161 -5.26 17.19 -0.30
N GLN A 162 -6.56 16.91 -0.37
CA GLN A 162 -7.14 16.61 -1.67
C GLN A 162 -7.00 17.90 -2.52
N PRO A 163 -6.75 17.82 -3.83
CA PRO A 163 -7.00 18.96 -4.70
C PRO A 163 -8.42 19.45 -4.44
N ALA A 164 -8.61 20.77 -4.36
CA ALA A 164 -9.93 21.34 -4.21
C ALA A 164 -10.85 20.79 -5.31
N SER A 165 -12.01 20.29 -4.90
CA SER A 165 -13.09 19.91 -5.81
C SER A 165 -13.64 21.16 -6.51
N ALA A 166 -14.31 20.98 -7.66
CA ALA A 166 -14.92 22.11 -8.37
C ALA A 166 -15.91 22.88 -7.48
N ASP A 167 -16.60 22.18 -6.57
CA ASP A 167 -17.57 22.75 -5.64
C ASP A 167 -16.95 23.61 -4.52
N GLU A 168 -15.63 23.56 -4.34
CA GLU A 168 -14.88 24.42 -3.41
C GLU A 168 -14.49 25.77 -4.04
N PHE A 169 -14.70 25.96 -5.34
CA PHE A 169 -14.48 27.22 -6.03
C PHE A 169 -15.82 27.93 -6.26
N ASP A 170 -15.87 29.23 -6.00
CA ASP A 170 -17.02 30.05 -6.35
C ASP A 170 -17.18 30.12 -7.89
N ASP A 171 -18.42 30.07 -8.38
CA ASP A 171 -18.73 30.34 -9.79
C ASP A 171 -18.57 31.84 -10.06
N ILE A 172 -17.53 32.21 -10.81
CA ILE A 172 -17.21 33.59 -11.18
C ILE A 172 -17.69 33.98 -12.58
N SER A 173 -18.55 33.17 -13.22
CA SER A 173 -19.00 33.40 -14.59
C SER A 173 -19.84 34.68 -14.76
N GLU A 174 -20.47 35.19 -13.69
CA GLU A 174 -21.29 36.43 -13.72
C GLU A 174 -20.58 37.68 -13.16
N GLY A 175 -19.30 37.61 -12.76
CA GLY A 175 -18.61 38.69 -12.01
C GLY A 175 -17.43 39.37 -12.71
N ALA A 176 -17.12 39.04 -13.97
CA ALA A 176 -15.97 39.59 -14.68
C ALA A 176 -16.25 40.95 -15.34
N ASP A 177 -16.74 41.94 -14.58
CA ASP A 177 -16.67 43.34 -14.99
C ASP A 177 -15.29 43.89 -14.61
N ALA A 178 -14.51 44.26 -15.64
CA ALA A 178 -13.09 44.60 -15.58
C ALA A 178 -12.72 45.89 -14.82
N ASP A 179 -13.59 46.41 -13.95
CA ASP A 179 -13.46 47.76 -13.37
C ASP A 179 -13.12 47.79 -11.86
N SER A 180 -12.82 46.65 -11.24
CA SER A 180 -12.52 46.54 -9.80
C SER A 180 -11.04 46.31 -9.45
N LEU A 181 -10.11 46.39 -10.40
CA LEU A 181 -8.67 46.27 -10.13
C LEU A 181 -7.94 47.59 -10.38
N LEU A 182 -8.11 48.55 -9.46
CA LEU A 182 -7.20 49.67 -9.21
C LEU A 182 -6.84 49.74 -7.72
#